data_AF-A0A950UWL4-F1
#
_entry.id   AF-A0A950UWL4-F1
#
_cell.length_a   1.000
_cell.length_b   1.000
_cell.length_c   1.000
_cell.angle_alpha   90.00
_cell.angle_beta   90.00
_cell.angle_gamma   90.00
#
_symmetry.space_group_name_H-M   'P 1'
#
loop_
_entity.id
_entity.type
_entity.pdbx_description
1 polymer ?
#
loop_
_entity_poly.entity_id
_entity_poly.type
_entity_poly.pdbx_seq_one_letter_code
_entity_poly.pdbx_strand_id
1 'polypeptide(L)'
;MKLNAQNGSGENGSATLTDGNGGVTVVISLTGAPASAQPAHIHDGTCADLKGVAYALKDVVNGSSTTSVPGTTVAALMAKPYAINVHESAANLGKYVACGELTASSSM
;
A
#
# COMPACT_ATOMS: atom_id res chain seq x y z
N MET A 1 4.35 -0.88 -8.82
CA MET A 1 2.89 -0.79 -9.03
C MET A 1 2.38 0.62 -8.79
N LYS A 2 1.28 1.03 -9.43
CA LYS A 2 0.67 2.37 -9.25
C LYS A 2 -0.30 2.39 -8.07
N LEU A 3 -0.30 3.47 -7.29
CA LEU A 3 -1.34 3.82 -6.32
C LEU A 3 -2.14 5.00 -6.88
N ASN A 4 -3.45 4.81 -7.02
CA ASN A 4 -4.36 5.84 -7.53
C ASN A 4 -5.06 6.54 -6.37
N ALA A 5 -5.24 7.85 -6.50
CA ALA A 5 -6.02 8.65 -5.57
C ALA A 5 -7.44 8.08 -5.37
N GLN A 6 -7.89 8.07 -4.13
CA GLN A 6 -9.23 7.67 -3.73
C GLN A 6 -9.95 8.85 -3.11
N ASN A 7 -11.28 8.85 -3.19
CA ASN A 7 -12.14 9.83 -2.50
C ASN A 7 -11.77 11.30 -2.73
N GLY A 8 -11.24 11.64 -3.91
CA GLY A 8 -10.84 13.00 -4.25
C GLY A 8 -9.60 13.54 -3.51
N SER A 9 -8.77 12.66 -2.94
CA SER A 9 -7.56 13.06 -2.19
C SER A 9 -6.54 13.84 -3.02
N GLY A 10 -6.45 13.56 -4.32
CA GLY A 10 -5.35 14.03 -5.18
C GLY A 10 -4.04 13.26 -4.96
N GLU A 11 -4.00 12.31 -4.02
CA GLU A 11 -2.80 11.57 -3.64
C GLU A 11 -2.54 10.39 -4.58
N ASN A 12 -1.54 10.54 -5.45
CA ASN A 12 -1.17 9.51 -6.43
C ASN A 12 0.29 9.12 -6.25
N GLY A 13 0.62 7.90 -6.64
CA GLY A 13 2.02 7.50 -6.60
C GLY A 13 2.24 6.04 -6.94
N SER A 14 3.18 5.41 -6.24
CA SER A 14 3.59 4.04 -6.50
C SER A 14 3.95 3.30 -5.23
N ALA A 15 3.89 1.98 -5.33
CA ALA A 15 4.53 1.08 -4.40
C ALA A 15 5.52 0.17 -5.15
N THR A 16 6.67 -0.09 -4.55
CA THR A 16 7.68 -1.03 -5.06
C THR A 16 7.85 -2.12 -4.01
N LEU A 17 7.80 -3.37 -4.47
CA LEU A 17 7.96 -4.55 -3.63
C LEU A 17 9.22 -5.28 -4.09
N THR A 18 10.12 -5.55 -3.15
CA THR A 18 11.38 -6.24 -3.42
C THR A 18 11.57 -7.37 -2.43
N ASP A 19 11.82 -8.58 -2.91
CA ASP A 19 12.22 -9.69 -2.04
C ASP A 19 13.55 -9.35 -1.34
N GLY A 20 13.58 -9.56 -0.04
CA GLY A 20 14.75 -9.43 0.82
C GLY A 20 15.01 -10.73 1.58
N ASN A 21 15.90 -10.67 2.58
CA ASN A 21 16.27 -11.85 3.35
C ASN A 21 15.12 -12.28 4.29
N GLY A 22 14.26 -13.19 3.81
CA GLY A 22 13.14 -13.75 4.58
C GLY A 22 11.86 -12.91 4.60
N GLY A 23 11.71 -11.95 3.68
CA GLY A 23 10.54 -11.08 3.61
C GLY A 23 10.51 -10.17 2.38
N VAL A 24 9.52 -9.29 2.31
CA VAL A 24 9.36 -8.30 1.25
C VAL A 24 9.56 -6.90 1.81
N THR A 25 10.41 -6.10 1.16
CA THR A 25 10.46 -4.67 1.40
C THR A 25 9.42 -3.97 0.54
N VAL A 26 8.52 -3.23 1.17
CA VAL A 26 7.49 -2.40 0.53
C VAL A 26 7.86 -0.94 0.68
N VAL A 27 8.11 -0.27 -0.44
CA VAL A 27 8.37 1.18 -0.49
C VAL A 27 7.17 1.86 -1.11
N ILE A 28 6.56 2.82 -0.42
CA ILE A 28 5.46 3.64 -0.91
C ILE A 28 5.97 5.06 -1.14
N SER A 29 5.62 5.64 -2.28
CA SER A 29 5.84 7.05 -2.60
C SER A 29 4.54 7.66 -3.13
N LEU A 30 4.05 8.71 -2.47
CA LEU A 30 2.86 9.47 -2.85
C LEU A 30 3.22 10.95 -3.06
N THR A 31 2.61 11.53 -4.09
CA THR A 31 2.60 12.98 -4.33
C THR A 31 1.28 13.55 -3.83
N GLY A 32 1.32 14.73 -3.20
CA GLY A 32 0.13 15.39 -2.64
C GLY A 32 -0.26 14.93 -1.24
N ALA A 33 0.48 13.97 -0.66
CA ALA A 33 0.29 13.53 0.71
C ALA A 33 0.71 14.60 1.73
N PRO A 34 0.04 14.68 2.89
CA PRO A 34 0.39 15.62 3.96
C PRO A 34 1.70 15.22 4.67
N ALA A 35 2.20 16.14 5.49
CA ALA A 35 3.32 15.86 6.39
C ALA A 35 2.92 14.96 7.57
N SER A 36 1.62 14.87 7.89
CA SER A 36 1.09 14.00 8.95
C SER A 36 1.12 12.52 8.55
N ALA A 37 1.19 11.64 9.55
CA ALA A 37 1.17 10.21 9.35
C ALA A 37 -0.18 9.70 8.80
N GLN A 38 -0.10 8.89 7.76
CA GLN A 38 -1.21 8.21 7.10
C GLN A 38 -1.02 6.69 7.21
N PRO A 39 -1.88 5.97 7.94
CA PRO A 39 -1.78 4.52 8.07
C PRO A 39 -1.85 3.82 6.72
N ALA A 40 -1.06 2.76 6.53
CA ALA A 40 -1.04 1.99 5.30
C ALA A 40 -1.06 0.48 5.59
N HIS A 41 -1.72 -0.27 4.72
CA HIS A 41 -1.92 -1.72 4.89
C HIS A 41 -1.90 -2.45 3.54
N ILE A 42 -1.50 -3.71 3.57
CA ILE A 42 -1.86 -4.69 2.53
C ILE A 42 -3.13 -5.40 3.00
N HIS A 43 -4.18 -5.34 2.18
CA HIS A 43 -5.46 -6.03 2.42
C HIS A 43 -5.68 -7.13 1.40
N ASP A 44 -6.31 -8.22 1.82
CA ASP A 44 -6.89 -9.20 0.88
C ASP A 44 -7.94 -8.50 -0.01
N GLY A 45 -8.06 -8.93 -1.27
CA GLY A 45 -9.06 -8.41 -2.21
C GLY A 45 -8.50 -7.34 -3.15
N THR A 46 -9.36 -6.39 -3.51
CA THR A 46 -9.08 -5.34 -4.52
C THR A 46 -9.36 -3.95 -3.96
N CYS A 47 -8.94 -2.90 -4.67
CA CYS A 47 -9.25 -1.53 -4.21
C CYS A 47 -10.75 -1.22 -4.21
N ALA A 48 -11.55 -1.93 -5.01
CA ALA A 48 -13.00 -1.80 -5.02
C ALA A 48 -13.70 -2.60 -3.90
N ASP A 49 -13.03 -3.62 -3.35
CA ASP A 49 -13.57 -4.51 -2.33
C ASP A 49 -12.46 -5.01 -1.40
N LEU A 50 -11.99 -4.10 -0.53
CA LEU A 50 -10.97 -4.41 0.47
C LEU A 50 -11.55 -5.31 1.55
N LYS A 51 -10.81 -6.38 1.87
CA LYS A 51 -11.15 -7.31 2.96
C LYS A 51 -10.27 -7.06 4.17
N GLY A 52 -10.02 -8.10 4.96
CA GLY A 52 -9.16 -8.02 6.14
C GLY A 52 -7.76 -7.51 5.83
N VAL A 53 -7.12 -6.94 6.85
CA VAL A 53 -5.70 -6.57 6.79
C VAL A 53 -4.88 -7.85 6.80
N ALA A 54 -4.04 -8.03 5.77
CA ALA A 54 -3.07 -9.10 5.71
C ALA A 54 -1.74 -8.69 6.34
N TYR A 55 -1.29 -7.46 6.08
CA TYR A 55 -0.05 -6.92 6.64
C TYR A 55 -0.19 -5.44 6.97
N ALA A 56 0.22 -5.07 8.19
CA ALA A 56 0.40 -3.67 8.56
C ALA A 56 1.69 -3.12 7.95
N LEU A 57 1.62 -1.92 7.39
CA LEU A 57 2.77 -1.18 6.89
C LEU A 57 3.09 -0.01 7.82
N LYS A 58 4.30 0.53 7.71
CA LYS A 58 4.61 1.82 8.33
C LYS A 58 3.75 2.90 7.68
N ASP A 59 3.32 3.83 8.52
CA ASP A 59 2.61 5.01 8.08
C ASP A 59 3.38 5.76 6.99
N VAL A 60 2.65 6.25 6.00
CA VAL A 60 3.16 7.19 5.00
C VAL A 60 3.26 8.56 5.66
N VAL A 61 4.46 9.10 5.70
CA VAL A 61 4.75 10.43 6.28
C VAL A 61 5.44 11.25 5.22
N ASN A 62 4.92 12.45 4.94
CA ASN A 62 5.45 13.31 3.86
C ASN A 62 5.53 12.55 2.52
N GLY A 63 4.49 11.75 2.24
CA GLY A 63 4.37 10.95 1.04
C GLY A 63 5.34 9.78 0.91
N SER A 64 6.04 9.35 1.96
CA SER A 64 6.97 8.21 1.87
C SER A 64 6.82 7.22 3.02
N SER A 65 6.99 5.93 2.72
CA SER A 65 7.22 4.89 3.73
C SER A 65 8.04 3.72 3.18
N THR A 66 8.76 3.04 4.08
CA THR A 66 9.50 1.81 3.78
C THR A 66 9.26 0.79 4.89
N THR A 67 8.68 -0.36 4.54
CA THR A 67 8.32 -1.41 5.49
C THR A 67 8.98 -2.72 5.10
N SER A 68 9.52 -3.46 6.06
CA SER A 68 9.93 -4.86 5.86
C SER A 68 8.83 -5.78 6.37
N VAL A 69 8.29 -6.64 5.50
CA VAL A 69 7.23 -7.60 5.78
C VAL A 69 7.84 -9.00 5.79
N PRO A 70 8.10 -9.59 6.98
CA PRO A 70 8.72 -10.91 7.08
C PRO A 70 7.73 -12.03 6.72
N GLY A 71 8.25 -13.19 6.32
CA GLY A 71 7.47 -14.42 6.16
C GLY A 71 6.63 -14.50 4.90
N THR A 72 6.84 -13.59 3.94
CA THR A 72 6.20 -13.62 2.62
C THR A 72 7.23 -13.33 1.52
N THR A 73 6.83 -13.55 0.27
CA THR A 73 7.60 -13.19 -0.92
C THR A 73 6.75 -12.33 -1.84
N VAL A 74 7.38 -11.60 -2.76
CA VAL A 74 6.65 -10.85 -3.80
C VAL A 74 5.78 -11.82 -4.60
N ALA A 75 6.31 -13.00 -4.96
CA ALA A 75 5.54 -14.03 -5.64
C ALA A 75 4.27 -14.44 -4.88
N ALA A 76 4.35 -14.63 -3.56
CA ALA A 76 3.19 -14.96 -2.74
C ALA A 76 2.15 -13.82 -2.67
N LEU A 77 2.61 -12.56 -2.60
CA LEU A 77 1.74 -11.39 -2.62
C LEU A 77 1.11 -11.13 -4.01
N MET A 78 1.67 -11.69 -5.08
CA MET A 78 1.10 -11.62 -6.43
C MET A 78 0.26 -12.85 -6.80
N ALA A 79 0.28 -13.91 -5.99
CA ALA A 79 -0.39 -15.17 -6.28
C ALA A 79 -1.91 -15.14 -6.06
N LYS A 80 -2.43 -14.14 -5.36
CA LYS A 80 -3.87 -13.91 -5.15
C LYS A 80 -4.16 -12.41 -5.02
N PRO A 81 -5.43 -11.99 -5.12
CA PRO A 81 -5.79 -10.59 -5.01
C PRO A 81 -5.40 -9.98 -3.66
N TYR A 82 -4.51 -9.00 -3.74
CA TYR A 82 -4.15 -8.12 -2.65
C TYR A 82 -4.19 -6.67 -3.13
N ALA A 83 -4.36 -5.72 -2.21
CA ALA A 83 -4.25 -4.30 -2.49
C ALA A 83 -3.50 -3.58 -1.38
N ILE A 84 -2.67 -2.60 -1.76
CA ILE A 84 -2.09 -1.63 -0.83
C ILE A 84 -3.09 -0.47 -0.70
N ASN A 85 -3.51 -0.18 0.52
CA ASN A 85 -4.41 0.91 0.87
C ASN A 85 -3.70 1.89 1.81
N VAL A 86 -3.97 3.19 1.65
CA VAL A 86 -3.53 4.25 2.55
C VAL A 86 -4.76 5.01 3.07
N HIS A 87 -4.84 5.20 4.37
CA HIS A 87 -5.91 5.91 5.07
C HIS A 87 -5.58 7.40 5.26
N GLU A 88 -6.58 8.25 5.41
CA GLU A 88 -6.40 9.70 5.60
C GLU A 88 -5.63 10.03 6.88
N SER A 89 -5.96 9.39 8.00
CA SER A 89 -5.29 9.56 9.29
C SER A 89 -5.73 8.49 10.28
N ALA A 90 -5.02 8.37 11.41
CA ALA A 90 -5.44 7.52 12.52
C ALA A 90 -6.82 7.91 13.10
N ALA A 91 -7.22 9.19 12.98
CA ALA A 91 -8.53 9.68 13.41
C ALA A 91 -9.65 9.39 12.39
N ASN A 92 -9.31 9.11 11.13
CA ASN A 92 -10.27 8.84 10.05
C ASN A 92 -9.86 7.64 9.18
N LEU A 93 -9.84 6.46 9.80
CA LEU A 93 -9.50 5.21 9.11
C LEU A 93 -10.53 4.81 8.04
N GLY A 94 -11.76 5.33 8.09
CA GLY A 94 -12.79 5.02 7.10
C GLY A 94 -12.58 5.71 5.75
N LYS A 95 -11.73 6.74 5.70
CA LYS A 95 -11.45 7.49 4.47
C LYS A 95 -10.11 7.06 3.88
N TYR A 96 -10.16 6.47 2.69
CA TYR A 96 -8.97 6.08 1.94
C TYR A 96 -8.48 7.22 1.06
N VAL A 97 -7.17 7.41 0.97
CA VAL A 97 -6.54 8.46 0.17
C VAL A 97 -5.85 7.91 -1.08
N ALA A 98 -5.30 6.70 -1.01
CA ALA A 98 -4.67 6.06 -2.15
C ALA A 98 -4.85 4.54 -2.10
N CYS A 99 -4.97 3.90 -3.26
CA CYS A 99 -5.00 2.45 -3.35
C CYS A 99 -4.42 1.93 -4.66
N GLY A 100 -3.76 0.78 -4.63
CA GLY A 100 -3.38 0.03 -5.82
C GLY A 100 -3.41 -1.47 -5.58
N GLU A 101 -3.69 -2.21 -6.66
CA GLU A 101 -3.80 -3.68 -6.62
C GLU A 101 -2.45 -4.35 -6.92
N LEU A 102 -2.12 -5.35 -6.11
CA LEU A 102 -1.00 -6.26 -6.30
C LEU A 102 -1.41 -7.33 -7.31
N THR A 103 -1.33 -6.97 -8.58
CA THR A 103 -1.54 -7.90 -9.69
C THR A 103 -0.20 -8.29 -10.30
N ALA A 104 -0.12 -9.48 -10.88
CA ALA A 104 1.05 -9.98 -11.60
C ALA A 104 1.48 -9.14 -12.83
N SER A 105 0.96 -7.92 -12.96
CA SER A 105 1.31 -6.96 -13.99
C SER A 105 1.74 -5.63 -13.34
N SER A 106 2.91 -5.64 -12.72
CA SER A 106 3.71 -4.43 -12.57
C SER A 106 5.08 -4.74 -13.16
N SER A 107 5.16 -4.43 -14.45
CA SER A 107 6.22 -4.56 -15.43
C SER A 107 7.64 -4.85 -14.93
N MET A 108 8.27 -5.78 -15.65
CA MET A 108 9.73 -5.89 -15.84
C MET A 108 10.35 -4.55 -16.23
#